data_AF-A0A672HNI5-F1
#
_entry.id   AF-A0A672HNI5-F1
#
_cell.length_a   1.000
_cell.length_b   1.000
_cell.length_c   1.000
_cell.angle_alpha   90.00
_cell.angle_beta   90.00
_cell.angle_gamma   90.00
#
_symmetry.space_group_name_H-M   'P 1'
#
loop_
_entity.id
_entity.type
_entity.pdbx_description
1 polymer ?
#
loop_
_entity_poly.entity_id
_entity_poly.type
_entity_poly.pdbx_seq_one_letter_code
_entity_poly.pdbx_strand_id
1 'polypeptide(L)'
;MFNAELLSDRLARAKLERSRNRETERQQRIFDYKFRTIGVDKEALDMQVKEKKKKEDEAKKEQKAYDADVLHNTRAACILHNRLEKEKRAAEKAIVTYRQQQQQPWHRREYDLNDSDRWKKTHQDDAQMILPGLVGEDPESQSRQQRQRQQLRDWLIQQQVERDAERRQQELEGTRSRLSPLKFTPTNTSSLVHVFLLHFRATSKKDRLMRASSPSSTPAADDGRQIIGMSEIK
;
A
#
# COMPACT_ATOMS: atom_id res chain seq x y z
N MET A 1 -54.79 -92.03 -83.76
CA MET A 1 -53.39 -92.13 -83.29
C MET A 1 -53.07 -90.84 -82.57
N PHE A 2 -52.75 -90.91 -81.27
CA PHE A 2 -52.36 -89.73 -80.50
C PHE A 2 -50.93 -89.35 -80.88
N ASN A 3 -50.76 -88.19 -81.52
CA ASN A 3 -49.44 -87.63 -81.80
C ASN A 3 -48.82 -87.17 -80.48
N ALA A 4 -48.10 -88.07 -79.80
CA ALA A 4 -47.34 -87.73 -78.61
C ALA A 4 -46.14 -86.87 -79.04
N GLU A 5 -46.30 -85.55 -78.98
CA GLU A 5 -45.19 -84.63 -79.22
C GLU A 5 -44.12 -84.84 -78.15
N LEU A 6 -42.92 -85.21 -78.59
CA LEU A 6 -41.76 -85.29 -77.71
C LEU A 6 -41.47 -83.89 -77.16
N LEU A 7 -41.19 -83.80 -75.85
CA LEU A 7 -40.84 -82.53 -75.18
C LEU A 7 -39.70 -81.80 -75.91
N SER A 8 -38.75 -82.55 -76.47
CA SER A 8 -37.65 -82.04 -77.30
C SER A 8 -38.13 -81.29 -78.56
N ASP A 9 -39.18 -81.78 -79.22
CA ASP A 9 -39.74 -81.13 -80.42
C ASP A 9 -40.47 -79.85 -80.06
N ARG A 10 -41.19 -79.83 -78.93
CA ARG A 10 -41.84 -78.62 -78.41
C ARG A 10 -40.83 -77.53 -78.06
N LEU A 11 -39.71 -77.90 -77.42
CA LEU A 11 -38.62 -76.98 -77.11
C LEU A 11 -37.91 -76.49 -78.38
N ALA A 12 -37.69 -77.37 -79.36
CA ALA A 12 -37.09 -77.02 -80.65
C ALA A 12 -37.96 -76.01 -81.42
N ARG A 13 -39.28 -76.24 -81.48
CA ARG A 13 -40.23 -75.31 -82.10
C ARG A 13 -40.26 -73.95 -81.38
N ALA A 14 -40.33 -73.94 -80.04
CA ALA A 14 -40.30 -72.69 -79.27
C ALA A 14 -38.99 -71.90 -79.48
N LYS A 15 -37.84 -72.58 -79.59
CA LYS A 15 -36.56 -71.94 -79.92
C LYS A 15 -36.58 -71.33 -81.32
N LEU A 16 -37.14 -72.04 -82.29
CA LEU A 16 -37.25 -71.60 -83.68
C LEU A 16 -38.21 -70.41 -83.82
N GLU A 17 -39.34 -70.42 -83.10
CA GLU A 17 -40.27 -69.29 -83.01
C GLU A 17 -39.61 -68.06 -82.38
N ARG A 18 -38.88 -68.19 -81.26
CA ARG A 18 -38.13 -67.07 -80.66
C ARG A 18 -37.10 -66.47 -81.61
N SER A 19 -36.45 -67.30 -82.44
CA SER A 19 -35.51 -66.80 -83.45
C SER A 19 -36.23 -66.08 -84.58
N ARG A 20 -37.36 -66.62 -85.06
CA ARG A 20 -38.20 -65.94 -86.06
C ARG A 20 -38.69 -64.59 -85.56
N ASN A 21 -39.21 -64.53 -84.33
CA ASN A 21 -39.71 -63.29 -83.74
C ASN A 21 -38.61 -62.23 -83.54
N ARG A 22 -37.41 -62.64 -83.09
CA ARG A 22 -36.27 -61.72 -83.00
C ARG A 22 -35.83 -61.19 -84.36
N GLU A 23 -35.88 -62.02 -85.40
CA GLU A 23 -35.53 -61.60 -86.75
C GLU A 23 -36.59 -60.68 -87.35
N THR A 24 -37.89 -60.91 -87.11
CA THR A 24 -38.95 -60.00 -87.56
C THR A 24 -38.86 -58.64 -86.85
N GLU A 25 -38.65 -58.60 -85.54
CA GLU A 25 -38.42 -57.36 -84.78
C GLU A 25 -37.18 -56.60 -85.28
N ARG A 26 -36.11 -57.32 -85.64
CA ARG A 26 -34.90 -56.72 -86.21
C ARG A 26 -35.15 -56.15 -87.60
N GLN A 27 -35.82 -56.90 -88.48
CA GLN A 27 -36.14 -56.45 -89.83
C GLN A 27 -37.00 -55.19 -89.80
N GLN A 28 -37.98 -55.12 -88.91
CA GLN A 28 -38.80 -53.91 -88.69
C GLN A 28 -37.92 -52.68 -88.40
N ARG A 29 -36.86 -52.81 -87.59
CA ARG A 29 -35.93 -51.71 -87.30
C ARG A 29 -35.00 -51.35 -88.46
N ILE A 30 -34.58 -52.33 -89.27
CA ILE A 30 -33.61 -52.13 -90.36
C ILE A 30 -34.27 -51.51 -91.60
N PHE A 31 -35.49 -51.96 -91.92
CA PHE A 31 -36.20 -51.56 -93.12
C PHE A 31 -37.02 -50.27 -92.95
N ASP A 32 -37.37 -49.87 -91.72
CA ASP A 32 -37.96 -48.56 -91.47
C ASP A 32 -36.89 -47.46 -91.52
N TYR A 33 -36.98 -46.58 -92.53
CA TYR A 33 -36.02 -45.48 -92.72
C TYR A 33 -36.00 -44.49 -91.56
N LYS A 34 -37.14 -44.28 -90.85
CA LYS A 34 -37.21 -43.32 -89.73
C LYS A 34 -36.51 -43.86 -88.51
N PHE A 35 -36.78 -45.11 -88.12
CA PHE A 35 -36.07 -45.74 -86.99
C PHE A 35 -34.57 -45.83 -87.24
N ARG A 36 -34.13 -46.06 -88.49
CA ARG A 36 -32.71 -46.10 -88.84
C ARG A 36 -32.02 -44.73 -88.77
N THR A 37 -32.74 -43.65 -89.06
CA THR A 37 -32.17 -42.30 -89.12
C THR A 37 -32.25 -41.56 -87.77
N ILE A 38 -33.35 -41.73 -87.02
CA ILE A 38 -33.67 -40.96 -85.81
C ILE A 38 -34.32 -41.80 -84.69
N GLY A 39 -34.12 -43.12 -84.69
CA GLY A 39 -34.70 -44.00 -83.68
C GLY A 39 -34.21 -43.65 -82.27
N VAL A 40 -35.12 -43.20 -81.40
CA VAL A 40 -34.84 -42.85 -80.01
C VAL A 40 -35.91 -43.46 -79.11
N ASP A 41 -35.48 -44.11 -78.03
CA ASP A 41 -36.37 -44.59 -76.98
C ASP A 41 -36.74 -43.44 -76.05
N LYS A 42 -37.89 -42.81 -76.35
CA LYS A 42 -38.37 -41.64 -75.59
C LYS A 42 -38.72 -42.00 -74.15
N GLU A 43 -39.28 -43.18 -73.92
CA GLU A 43 -39.69 -43.62 -72.59
C GLU A 43 -38.47 -43.83 -71.69
N ALA A 44 -37.42 -44.46 -72.23
CA ALA A 44 -36.15 -44.62 -71.51
C ALA A 44 -35.49 -43.28 -71.18
N LEU A 45 -35.48 -42.33 -72.12
CA LEU A 45 -34.92 -40.99 -71.87
C LEU A 45 -35.73 -40.20 -70.83
N ASP A 46 -37.07 -40.27 -70.89
CA ASP A 46 -37.93 -39.63 -69.90
C ASP A 46 -37.71 -40.21 -68.49
N MET A 47 -37.49 -41.53 -68.38
CA MET A 47 -37.11 -42.17 -67.12
C MET A 47 -35.75 -41.67 -66.61
N GLN A 48 -34.73 -41.57 -67.47
CA GLN A 48 -33.41 -41.05 -67.10
C GLN A 48 -33.48 -39.60 -66.62
N VAL A 49 -34.27 -38.74 -67.30
CA VAL A 49 -34.46 -37.34 -66.89
C VAL A 49 -35.15 -37.26 -65.53
N LYS A 50 -36.18 -38.08 -65.29
CA LYS A 50 -36.86 -38.16 -63.99
C LYS A 50 -35.90 -38.60 -62.87
N GLU A 51 -35.09 -39.62 -63.12
CA GLU A 51 -34.10 -40.10 -62.16
C GLU A 51 -33.06 -39.02 -61.84
N LYS A 52 -32.54 -38.33 -62.86
CA LYS A 52 -31.57 -37.24 -62.68
C LYS A 52 -32.16 -36.09 -61.86
N LYS A 53 -33.40 -35.69 -62.14
CA LYS A 53 -34.10 -34.66 -61.37
C LYS A 53 -34.29 -35.07 -59.91
N LYS A 54 -34.72 -36.32 -59.67
CA LYS A 54 -34.89 -36.85 -58.32
C LYS A 54 -33.58 -36.81 -57.53
N LYS A 55 -32.46 -37.24 -58.14
CA LYS A 55 -31.13 -37.17 -57.53
C LYS A 55 -30.70 -35.73 -57.21
N GLU A 56 -30.96 -34.80 -58.14
CA GLU A 56 -30.65 -33.38 -57.92
C GLU A 56 -31.49 -32.78 -56.77
N ASP A 57 -32.78 -33.12 -56.69
CA ASP A 57 -33.66 -32.67 -55.62
C ASP A 57 -33.28 -33.26 -54.26
N GLU A 58 -32.85 -34.52 -54.21
CA GLU A 58 -32.30 -35.16 -53.01
C GLU A 58 -31.01 -34.47 -52.55
N ALA A 59 -30.05 -34.25 -53.45
CA ALA A 59 -28.81 -33.53 -53.14
C ALA A 59 -29.08 -32.10 -52.65
N LYS A 60 -30.03 -31.38 -53.25
CA LYS A 60 -30.44 -30.05 -52.80
C LYS A 60 -31.07 -30.08 -51.40
N LYS A 61 -31.83 -31.13 -51.06
CA LYS A 61 -32.41 -31.28 -49.71
C LYS A 61 -31.32 -31.55 -48.68
N GLU A 62 -30.37 -32.42 -48.98
CA GLU A 62 -29.22 -32.70 -48.12
C GLU A 62 -28.39 -31.44 -47.88
N GLN A 63 -28.07 -30.70 -48.95
CA GLN A 63 -27.32 -29.45 -48.83
C GLN A 63 -28.05 -28.42 -47.97
N LYS A 64 -29.37 -28.25 -48.16
CA LYS A 64 -30.18 -27.35 -47.32
C LYS A 64 -30.19 -27.76 -45.85
N ALA A 65 -30.23 -29.06 -45.55
CA ALA A 65 -30.16 -29.56 -44.18
C ALA A 65 -28.78 -29.24 -43.57
N TYR A 66 -27.71 -29.50 -44.31
CA TYR A 66 -26.35 -29.16 -43.88
C TYR A 66 -26.16 -27.66 -43.64
N ASP A 67 -26.63 -26.81 -44.54
CA ASP A 67 -26.56 -25.36 -44.40
C ASP A 67 -27.32 -24.88 -43.15
N ALA A 68 -28.49 -25.48 -42.85
CA ALA A 68 -29.24 -25.19 -41.65
C ALA A 68 -28.47 -25.56 -40.37
N ASP A 69 -27.82 -26.73 -40.36
CA ASP A 69 -26.98 -27.18 -39.24
C ASP A 69 -25.77 -26.26 -39.03
N VAL A 70 -25.10 -25.85 -40.12
CA VAL A 70 -23.98 -24.90 -40.06
C VAL A 70 -24.44 -23.57 -39.46
N LEU A 71 -25.59 -23.04 -39.87
CA LEU A 71 -26.15 -21.81 -39.31
C LEU A 71 -26.50 -21.95 -37.83
N HIS A 72 -27.08 -23.08 -37.42
CA HIS A 72 -27.37 -23.37 -36.03
C HIS A 72 -26.08 -23.41 -35.18
N ASN A 73 -25.08 -24.17 -35.63
CA ASN A 73 -23.82 -24.34 -34.92
C ASN A 73 -23.04 -23.02 -34.83
N THR A 74 -23.06 -22.22 -35.90
CA THR A 74 -22.43 -20.88 -35.91
C THR A 74 -23.09 -19.98 -34.86
N ARG A 75 -24.42 -19.97 -34.77
CA ARG A 75 -25.13 -19.19 -33.75
C ARG A 75 -24.78 -19.65 -32.33
N ALA A 76 -24.74 -20.97 -32.10
CA ALA A 76 -24.36 -21.53 -30.81
C ALA A 76 -22.93 -21.12 -30.41
N ALA A 77 -21.98 -21.22 -31.35
CA ALA A 77 -20.59 -20.80 -31.14
C ALA A 77 -20.49 -19.31 -30.79
N CYS A 78 -21.21 -18.44 -31.50
CA CYS A 78 -21.26 -17.00 -31.19
C CYS A 78 -21.80 -16.73 -29.77
N ILE A 79 -22.84 -17.43 -29.35
CA ILE A 79 -23.40 -17.29 -27.99
C ILE A 79 -22.37 -17.70 -26.93
N LEU A 80 -21.70 -18.85 -27.13
CA LEU A 80 -20.67 -19.34 -26.21
C LEU A 80 -19.48 -18.39 -26.13
N HIS A 81 -18.99 -17.91 -27.27
CA HIS A 81 -17.90 -16.94 -27.32
C HIS A 81 -18.25 -15.65 -26.55
N ASN A 82 -19.45 -15.11 -26.77
CA ASN A 82 -19.91 -13.92 -26.05
C ASN A 82 -20.04 -14.13 -24.54
N ARG A 83 -20.37 -15.34 -24.08
CA ARG A 83 -20.40 -15.67 -22.65
C ARG A 83 -18.98 -15.66 -22.06
N LEU A 84 -18.05 -16.35 -22.70
CA LEU A 84 -16.64 -16.40 -22.28
C LEU A 84 -16.03 -14.99 -22.22
N GLU A 85 -16.28 -14.17 -23.23
CA GLU A 85 -15.82 -12.78 -23.26
C GLU A 85 -16.38 -11.93 -22.12
N LYS A 86 -17.66 -12.12 -21.77
CA LYS A 86 -18.26 -11.44 -20.61
C LYS A 86 -17.63 -11.90 -19.30
N GLU A 87 -17.41 -13.20 -19.12
CA GLU A 87 -16.75 -13.76 -17.93
C GLU A 87 -15.32 -13.23 -17.79
N LYS A 88 -14.56 -13.22 -18.89
CA LYS A 88 -13.20 -12.66 -18.91
C LYS A 88 -13.19 -11.19 -18.49
N ARG A 89 -14.06 -10.37 -19.07
CA ARG A 89 -14.19 -8.95 -18.69
C ARG A 89 -14.63 -8.77 -17.24
N ALA A 90 -15.50 -9.63 -16.73
CA ALA A 90 -15.93 -9.59 -15.33
C ALA A 90 -14.77 -9.93 -14.39
N ALA A 91 -13.97 -10.94 -14.71
CA ALA A 91 -12.76 -11.30 -13.95
C ALA A 91 -11.72 -10.17 -13.97
N GLU A 92 -11.45 -9.58 -15.14
CA GLU A 92 -10.54 -8.44 -15.28
C GLU A 92 -11.02 -7.24 -14.45
N LYS A 93 -12.33 -6.91 -14.51
CA LYS A 93 -12.93 -5.87 -13.68
C LYS A 93 -12.76 -6.19 -12.18
N ALA A 94 -13.02 -7.42 -11.76
CA ALA A 94 -12.86 -7.83 -10.37
C ALA A 94 -11.41 -7.69 -9.87
N ILE A 95 -10.43 -8.01 -10.72
CA ILE A 95 -9.01 -7.80 -10.41
C ILE A 95 -8.71 -6.31 -10.25
N VAL A 96 -9.20 -5.47 -11.17
CA VAL A 96 -9.00 -4.02 -11.10
C VAL A 96 -9.66 -3.43 -9.86
N THR A 97 -10.91 -3.80 -9.54
CA THR A 97 -11.59 -3.32 -8.34
C THR A 97 -10.87 -3.76 -7.08
N TYR A 98 -10.39 -5.01 -7.03
CA TYR A 98 -9.61 -5.52 -5.90
C TYR A 98 -8.30 -4.73 -5.72
N ARG A 99 -7.57 -4.46 -6.81
CA ARG A 99 -6.36 -3.62 -6.78
C ARG A 99 -6.67 -2.22 -6.24
N GLN A 100 -7.76 -1.61 -6.72
CA GLN A 100 -8.19 -0.28 -6.29
C GLN A 100 -8.66 -0.24 -4.83
N GLN A 101 -9.21 -1.32 -4.29
CA GLN A 101 -9.70 -1.32 -2.91
C GLN A 101 -8.60 -1.69 -1.93
N GLN A 102 -7.81 -2.72 -2.25
CA GLN A 102 -6.92 -3.38 -1.28
C GLN A 102 -5.44 -3.09 -1.53
N GLN A 103 -5.03 -2.83 -2.77
CA GLN A 103 -3.60 -2.69 -3.13
C GLN A 103 -3.18 -1.23 -3.31
N GLN A 104 -3.87 -0.31 -2.63
CA GLN A 104 -3.54 1.10 -2.70
C GLN A 104 -2.21 1.39 -2.00
N PRO A 105 -1.42 2.37 -2.47
CA PRO A 105 -0.11 2.68 -1.90
C PRO A 105 -0.15 2.96 -0.39
N TRP A 106 -1.20 3.63 0.09
CA TRP A 106 -1.35 4.00 1.50
C TRP A 106 -1.70 2.83 2.44
N HIS A 107 -2.17 1.70 1.90
CA HIS A 107 -2.39 0.48 2.70
C HIS A 107 -1.12 -0.38 2.84
N ARG A 108 0.01 0.04 2.26
CA ARG A 108 1.28 -0.69 2.38
C ARG A 108 1.85 -0.52 3.78
N ARG A 109 2.51 -1.55 4.28
CA ARG A 109 3.14 -1.55 5.61
C ARG A 109 4.24 -0.49 5.71
N GLU A 110 5.00 -0.30 4.64
CA GLU A 110 6.11 0.65 4.54
C GLU A 110 5.71 2.02 3.95
N TYR A 111 4.41 2.34 3.89
CA TYR A 111 3.94 3.59 3.30
C TYR A 111 4.49 4.83 4.02
N ASP A 112 4.53 4.79 5.35
CA ASP A 112 5.08 5.84 6.21
C ASP A 112 6.57 6.14 5.94
N LEU A 113 7.34 5.11 5.57
CA LEU A 113 8.75 5.23 5.22
C LEU A 113 8.94 5.81 3.81
N ASN A 114 8.04 5.49 2.88
CA ASN A 114 8.16 5.84 1.46
C ASN A 114 7.29 7.04 1.03
N ASP A 115 6.74 7.79 1.99
CA ASP A 115 5.93 8.97 1.74
C ASP A 115 6.82 10.14 1.28
N SER A 116 6.57 10.68 0.08
CA SER A 116 7.31 11.82 -0.47
C SER A 116 7.14 13.09 0.36
N ASP A 117 6.02 13.22 1.08
CA ASP A 117 5.71 14.36 1.94
C ASP A 117 6.04 14.11 3.41
N ARG A 118 6.75 13.02 3.74
CA ARG A 118 7.14 12.66 5.11
C ARG A 118 7.82 13.81 5.86
N TRP A 119 8.72 14.53 5.19
CA TRP A 119 9.45 15.65 5.77
C TRP A 119 8.57 16.87 6.06
N LYS A 120 7.44 17.04 5.38
CA LYS A 120 6.45 18.10 5.66
C LYS A 120 5.57 17.77 6.86
N LYS A 121 5.33 16.47 7.08
CA LYS A 121 4.46 15.94 8.14
C LYS A 121 5.21 15.73 9.47
N THR A 122 6.54 15.67 9.44
CA THR A 122 7.36 15.53 10.64
C THR A 122 7.44 16.89 11.33
N HIS A 123 6.87 17.00 12.53
CA HIS A 123 7.01 18.22 13.34
C HIS A 123 8.46 18.36 13.82
N GLN A 124 8.93 19.60 13.96
CA GLN A 124 10.31 19.90 14.35
C GLN A 124 10.64 19.36 15.75
N ASP A 125 9.63 19.24 16.62
CA ASP A 125 9.72 18.65 17.96
C ASP A 125 9.91 17.13 17.92
N ASP A 126 9.33 16.43 16.93
CA ASP A 126 9.52 14.97 16.73
C ASP A 126 10.86 14.65 16.03
N ALA A 127 11.39 15.62 15.27
CA ALA A 127 12.71 15.53 14.64
C ALA A 127 13.86 15.80 15.62
N GLN A 128 13.56 16.30 16.83
CA GLN A 128 14.53 16.43 17.91
C GLN A 128 14.77 15.04 18.53
N MET A 129 15.57 14.23 17.82
CA MET A 129 16.41 13.19 18.42
C MET A 129 17.53 13.86 19.24
N ILE A 130 17.17 14.72 20.19
CA ILE A 130 18.09 15.06 21.27
C ILE A 130 18.09 13.82 22.15
N LEU A 131 19.19 13.06 22.11
CA LEU A 131 19.47 12.05 23.12
C LEU A 131 19.17 12.69 24.49
N PRO A 132 18.31 12.10 25.34
CA PRO A 132 17.94 12.70 26.62
C PRO A 132 19.19 13.20 27.32
N GLY A 133 19.19 14.52 27.59
CA GLY A 133 20.37 15.35 27.79
C GLY A 133 21.58 14.63 28.36
N LEU A 134 22.69 14.69 27.63
CA LEU A 134 23.97 14.25 28.17
C LEU A 134 24.21 15.01 29.47
N VAL A 135 24.48 14.30 30.57
CA VAL A 135 24.60 14.90 31.92
C VAL A 135 25.63 16.04 32.00
N GLY A 136 26.55 16.12 31.03
CA GLY A 136 27.54 17.19 30.90
C GLY A 136 27.16 18.36 29.98
N GLU A 137 26.03 18.31 29.28
CA GLU A 137 25.56 19.40 28.43
C GLU A 137 24.85 20.47 29.28
N ASP A 138 25.43 21.67 29.32
CA ASP A 138 24.86 22.83 30.00
C ASP A 138 24.36 23.85 28.95
N PRO A 139 23.08 23.79 28.55
CA PRO A 139 22.52 24.75 27.60
C PRO A 139 22.58 26.19 28.15
N GLU A 140 22.62 26.34 29.47
CA GLU A 140 22.67 27.64 30.17
C GLU A 140 24.10 28.08 30.51
N SER A 141 25.12 27.45 29.88
CA SER A 141 26.54 27.72 30.14
C SER A 141 26.90 29.19 29.93
N GLN A 142 26.36 29.85 28.91
CA GLN A 142 26.60 31.27 28.65
C GLN A 142 26.08 32.15 29.78
N SER A 143 24.86 31.91 30.25
CA SER A 143 24.28 32.66 31.35
C SER A 143 24.93 32.34 32.70
N ARG A 144 25.41 31.10 32.91
CA ARG A 144 26.25 30.74 34.06
C ARG A 144 27.55 31.56 34.03
N GLN A 145 28.25 31.58 32.90
CA GLN A 145 29.48 32.35 32.74
C GLN A 145 29.25 33.86 32.94
N GLN A 146 28.14 34.40 32.44
CA GLN A 146 27.79 35.80 32.65
C GLN A 146 27.60 36.12 34.14
N ARG A 147 26.85 35.28 34.86
CA ARG A 147 26.67 35.43 36.32
C ARG A 147 28.00 35.34 37.08
N GLN A 148 28.88 34.41 36.72
CA GLN A 148 30.21 34.29 37.33
C GLN A 148 31.08 35.52 37.07
N ARG A 149 31.05 36.07 35.86
CA ARG A 149 31.76 37.32 35.52
C ARG A 149 31.24 38.51 36.32
N GLN A 150 29.92 38.59 36.52
CA GLN A 150 29.29 39.62 37.34
C GLN A 150 29.75 39.51 38.80
N GLN A 151 29.70 38.30 39.39
CA GLN A 151 30.15 38.03 40.75
C GLN A 151 31.62 38.39 40.97
N LEU A 152 32.50 37.99 40.05
CA LEU A 152 33.92 38.32 40.11
C LEU A 152 34.17 39.83 40.03
N ARG A 153 33.44 40.52 39.15
CA ARG A 153 33.52 41.98 39.05
C ARG A 153 33.14 42.64 40.38
N ASP A 154 32.04 42.21 40.98
CA ASP A 154 31.55 42.80 42.23
C ASP A 154 32.52 42.55 43.40
N TRP A 155 33.10 41.35 43.50
CA TRP A 155 34.13 41.05 44.50
C TRP A 155 35.41 41.89 44.33
N LEU A 156 35.87 42.07 43.10
CA LEU A 156 37.06 42.91 42.83
C LEU A 156 36.81 44.36 43.23
N ILE A 157 35.61 44.88 42.99
CA ILE A 157 35.21 46.22 43.41
C ILE A 157 35.21 46.32 44.94
N GLN A 158 34.62 45.34 45.64
CA GLN A 158 34.59 45.31 47.11
C GLN A 158 36.01 45.30 47.69
N GLN A 159 36.91 44.45 47.18
CA GLN A 159 38.29 44.40 47.66
C GLN A 159 39.06 45.70 47.42
N GLN A 160 38.83 46.39 46.29
CA GLN A 160 39.42 47.71 46.05
C GLN A 160 38.93 48.74 47.06
N VAL A 161 37.61 48.78 47.30
CA VAL A 161 37.01 49.69 48.28
C VAL A 161 37.55 49.45 49.68
N GLU A 162 37.65 48.19 50.10
CA GLU A 162 38.21 47.80 51.40
C GLU A 162 39.69 48.20 51.51
N ARG A 163 40.53 47.87 50.51
CA ARG A 163 41.94 48.27 50.49
C ARG A 163 42.16 49.77 50.48
N ASP A 164 41.32 50.52 49.75
CA ASP A 164 41.39 51.97 49.72
C ASP A 164 40.90 52.59 51.04
N ALA A 165 39.93 51.96 51.71
CA ALA A 165 39.50 52.36 53.05
C ALA A 165 40.60 52.08 54.09
N GLU A 166 41.25 50.91 54.05
CA GLU A 166 42.39 50.57 54.90
C GLU A 166 43.58 51.52 54.65
N ARG A 167 43.91 51.82 53.39
CA ARG A 167 44.96 52.80 53.06
C ARG A 167 44.64 54.17 53.66
N ARG A 168 43.39 54.64 53.52
CA ARG A 168 42.93 55.89 54.14
C ARG A 168 43.03 55.83 55.66
N GLN A 169 42.69 54.71 56.29
CA GLN A 169 42.87 54.53 57.73
C GLN A 169 44.35 54.57 58.14
N GLN A 170 45.24 53.90 57.40
CA GLN A 170 46.69 53.94 57.64
C GLN A 170 47.28 55.34 57.43
N GLU A 171 46.80 56.10 56.45
CA GLU A 171 47.19 57.50 56.26
C GLU A 171 46.72 58.39 57.42
N LEU A 172 45.49 58.18 57.92
CA LEU A 172 44.98 58.86 59.11
C LEU A 172 45.74 58.47 60.39
N GLU A 173 46.09 57.20 60.56
CA GLU A 173 46.89 56.72 61.70
C GLU A 173 48.35 57.17 61.60
N GLY A 174 48.92 57.21 60.39
CA GLY A 174 50.26 57.71 60.12
C GLY A 174 50.37 59.23 60.28
N THR A 175 49.33 60.00 59.93
CA THR A 175 49.24 61.43 60.23
C THR A 175 49.03 61.68 61.72
N ARG A 176 48.17 60.89 62.39
CA ARG A 176 47.99 60.91 63.85
C ARG A 176 49.28 60.57 64.61
N SER A 177 50.05 59.59 64.15
CA SER A 177 51.35 59.22 64.73
C SER A 177 52.41 60.30 64.47
N ARG A 178 52.42 60.93 63.29
CA ARG A 178 53.29 62.09 63.00
C ARG A 178 52.95 63.33 63.84
N LEU A 179 51.70 63.49 64.24
CA LEU A 179 51.24 64.59 65.10
C LEU A 179 51.26 64.25 66.60
N SER A 180 51.76 63.06 66.99
CA SER A 180 51.97 62.71 68.40
C SER A 180 53.42 62.98 68.83
N PRO A 181 53.70 63.85 69.82
CA PRO A 181 55.04 64.03 70.36
C PRO A 181 55.47 62.76 71.10
N LEU A 182 56.69 62.27 70.84
CA LEU A 182 57.35 61.26 71.67
C LEU A 182 57.29 61.69 73.14
N LYS A 183 56.40 61.06 73.92
CA LYS A 183 56.56 60.99 75.37
C LYS A 183 57.21 59.66 75.71
N PHE A 184 58.52 59.69 75.57
CA PHE A 184 59.44 58.83 76.29
C PHE A 184 59.42 59.28 77.75
N THR A 185 59.05 58.42 78.69
CA THR A 185 59.55 58.54 80.07
C THR A 185 59.89 57.16 80.63
N PRO A 186 61.05 57.04 81.30
CA PRO A 186 61.63 55.77 81.75
C PRO A 186 61.02 55.25 83.07
N THR A 187 61.27 53.96 83.28
CA THR A 187 61.16 53.18 84.51
C THR A 187 61.69 53.90 85.76
N ASN A 188 61.06 53.75 86.94
CA ASN A 188 61.43 52.64 87.84
C ASN A 188 60.57 52.49 89.11
N THR A 189 60.34 51.21 89.43
CA THR A 189 60.13 50.54 90.73
C THR A 189 59.13 51.08 91.75
N SER A 190 58.11 50.27 92.06
CA SER A 190 58.04 49.61 93.38
C SER A 190 56.89 48.58 93.42
N SER A 191 57.22 47.35 93.84
CA SER A 191 56.40 46.32 94.53
C SER A 191 54.91 46.16 94.15
N LEU A 192 54.34 44.97 93.92
CA LEU A 192 54.34 43.80 94.78
C LEU A 192 53.50 42.72 94.04
N VAL A 193 54.08 41.54 93.86
CA VAL A 193 53.48 40.19 93.81
C VAL A 193 51.95 40.09 93.61
N HIS A 194 51.50 39.46 92.51
CA HIS A 194 50.66 38.25 92.58
C HIS A 194 50.62 37.47 91.25
N VAL A 195 50.83 36.17 91.38
CA VAL A 195 50.75 35.10 90.37
C VAL A 195 49.33 34.53 90.39
N PHE A 196 49.00 33.75 89.35
CA PHE A 196 47.82 32.87 89.14
C PHE A 196 46.55 33.54 88.61
N LEU A 197 45.63 32.88 87.89
CA LEU A 197 45.53 31.72 87.00
C LEU A 197 44.01 31.65 86.73
N LEU A 198 43.60 31.38 85.48
CA LEU A 198 42.30 30.83 85.05
C LEU A 198 41.12 30.80 86.06
N HIS A 199 40.03 31.53 85.78
CA HIS A 199 38.73 30.94 85.45
C HIS A 199 37.63 31.97 85.13
N PHE A 200 37.02 31.77 83.95
CA PHE A 200 35.58 31.69 83.72
C PHE A 200 34.66 32.78 84.29
N ARG A 201 34.09 33.60 83.39
CA ARG A 201 32.70 34.03 83.51
C ARG A 201 32.02 34.03 82.15
N ALA A 202 31.17 33.03 81.95
CA ALA A 202 30.23 32.91 80.86
C ALA A 202 29.08 33.92 81.01
N THR A 203 28.58 34.44 79.88
CA THR A 203 27.16 34.60 79.50
C THR A 203 27.15 35.00 78.03
N SER A 204 26.84 34.07 77.11
CA SER A 204 25.49 33.87 76.57
C SER A 204 25.02 34.98 75.61
N LYS A 205 25.17 34.71 74.31
CA LYS A 205 24.13 34.89 73.29
C LYS A 205 24.59 34.28 71.96
N LYS A 206 24.45 32.96 71.87
CA LYS A 206 24.07 32.30 70.62
C LYS A 206 22.55 32.14 70.63
N ASP A 207 21.99 32.19 69.43
CA ASP A 207 20.63 31.82 69.03
C ASP A 207 19.70 32.98 68.66
N ARG A 208 19.78 33.32 67.37
CA ARG A 208 18.59 33.56 66.55
C ARG A 208 18.71 32.71 65.28
N LEU A 209 18.50 31.41 65.43
CA LEU A 209 18.07 30.53 64.35
C LEU A 209 16.54 30.64 64.26
N MET A 210 16.02 30.98 63.08
CA MET A 210 14.87 30.37 62.39
C MET A 210 14.72 31.15 61.07
N ARG A 211 15.09 30.56 59.93
CA ARG A 211 14.23 29.70 59.11
C ARG A 211 13.04 30.50 58.53
N ALA A 212 13.24 31.09 57.36
CA ALA A 212 12.16 31.44 56.44
C ALA A 212 12.29 30.51 55.23
N SER A 213 11.56 29.40 55.30
CA SER A 213 11.19 28.60 54.15
C SER A 213 10.24 29.39 53.26
N SER A 214 10.45 29.27 51.96
CA SER A 214 9.54 29.62 50.88
C SER A 214 8.12 29.10 51.12
N PRO A 215 7.08 29.82 50.66
CA PRO A 215 5.86 29.19 50.19
C PRO A 215 5.87 29.16 48.66
N SER A 216 6.24 28.01 48.09
CA SER A 216 5.80 27.61 46.75
C SER A 216 4.35 27.18 46.85
N SER A 217 3.44 28.06 46.45
CA SER A 217 2.04 27.74 46.21
C SER A 217 1.90 27.25 44.77
N THR A 218 1.83 25.93 44.60
CA THR A 218 1.17 25.27 43.47
C THR A 218 -0.21 24.84 43.92
N PRO A 219 -1.31 25.26 43.28
CA PRO A 219 -2.55 24.51 43.32
C PRO A 219 -2.48 23.35 42.33
N ALA A 220 -2.94 22.21 42.83
CA ALA A 220 -3.03 20.94 42.17
C ALA A 220 -3.97 20.97 40.95
N ALA A 221 -3.68 20.02 40.06
CA ALA A 221 -4.55 19.58 38.99
C ALA A 221 -5.97 19.30 39.50
N ASP A 222 -6.94 19.84 38.78
CA ASP A 222 -8.35 19.49 38.90
C ASP A 222 -8.66 18.39 37.89
N ASP A 223 -9.27 17.33 38.40
CA ASP A 223 -9.66 16.11 37.70
C ASP A 223 -10.85 16.40 36.76
N GLY A 224 -10.55 16.80 35.53
CA GLY A 224 -11.52 16.91 34.44
C GLY A 224 -11.82 15.56 33.77
N ARG A 225 -12.37 14.60 34.52
CA ARG A 225 -12.90 13.34 33.99
C ARG A 225 -14.28 13.58 33.37
N GLN A 226 -14.34 14.06 32.13
CA GLN A 226 -15.60 14.08 31.37
C GLN A 226 -15.84 12.74 30.65
N ILE A 227 -16.99 12.20 31.02
CA ILE A 227 -17.59 10.95 30.61
C ILE A 227 -17.99 11.03 29.13
N ILE A 228 -17.70 9.93 28.44
CA ILE A 228 -18.24 9.55 27.13
C ILE A 228 -19.78 9.55 27.20
N GLY A 229 -20.40 10.52 26.55
CA GLY A 229 -21.83 10.50 26.24
C GLY A 229 -22.03 9.96 24.83
N MET A 230 -22.24 8.65 24.71
CA MET A 230 -22.91 8.03 23.57
C MET A 230 -24.43 8.13 23.80
N SER A 231 -25.16 8.81 22.92
CA SER A 231 -26.61 8.56 22.71
C SER A 231 -27.11 9.20 21.42
N GLU A 232 -27.60 8.33 20.52
CA GLU A 232 -28.66 8.52 19.50
C GLU A 232 -28.31 9.42 18.29
N ILE A 233 -28.22 8.97 17.02
CA ILE A 233 -28.98 7.97 16.24
C ILE A 233 -30.48 7.99 16.52
N LYS A 234 -31.16 8.93 15.87
CA LYS A 234 -32.44 8.72 15.18
C LYS A 234 -32.48 9.62 13.94
#